data_AF-W3RI48-F1
#
_entry.id   AF-W3RI48-F1
#
_cell.length_a   1.000
_cell.length_b   1.000
_cell.length_c   1.000
_cell.angle_alpha   90.00
_cell.angle_beta   90.00
_cell.angle_gamma   90.00
#
_symmetry.space_group_name_H-M   'P 1'
#
loop_
_entity.id
_entity.type
_entity.pdbx_description
1 polymer ?
#
loop_
_entity_poly.entity_id
_entity_poly.type
_entity_poly.pdbx_seq_one_letter_code
_entity_poly.pdbx_strand_id
1 'polypeptide(L)'
;MKSIPLKNPSRRLGAPIDWDHEKDGICHTLEIWDQDGFMISGWRPSAKELEKLNAGQPLFLHIQGSVHPVVALSVGYNTDSEAPR
;
A
#
# COMPACT_ATOMS: atom_id res chain seq x y z
N MET A 1 -6.33 2.29 -3.39
CA MET A 1 -7.03 1.22 -2.66
C MET A 1 -7.18 1.65 -1.22
N LYS A 2 -8.12 1.07 -0.45
CA LYS A 2 -8.16 1.30 1.01
C LYS A 2 -7.80 0.01 1.74
N SER A 3 -6.92 0.11 2.74
CA SER A 3 -6.70 -1.00 3.66
C SER A 3 -8.00 -1.29 4.42
N ILE A 4 -8.24 -2.57 4.70
CA ILE A 4 -9.38 -3.00 5.50
C ILE A 4 -8.89 -3.52 6.86
N PRO A 5 -9.65 -3.29 7.94
CA PRO A 5 -9.31 -3.85 9.24
C PRO A 5 -9.36 -5.38 9.18
N LEU A 6 -8.41 -6.03 9.86
CA LEU A 6 -8.32 -7.46 10.00
C LEU A 6 -8.90 -7.89 11.34
N LYS A 7 -9.54 -9.06 11.39
CA LYS A 7 -9.95 -9.66 12.65
C LYS A 7 -8.72 -10.26 13.35
N ASN A 8 -8.47 -9.87 14.59
CA ASN A 8 -7.34 -10.35 15.42
C ASN A 8 -5.98 -10.23 14.69
N PRO A 9 -5.50 -9.02 14.36
CA PRO A 9 -4.21 -8.85 13.68
C PRO A 9 -3.05 -9.26 14.59
N SER A 10 -1.99 -9.83 14.00
CA SER A 10 -0.75 -10.16 14.70
C SER A 10 -0.04 -8.89 15.19
N ARG A 11 -0.06 -7.83 14.38
CA ARG A 11 0.49 -6.51 14.73
C ARG A 11 -0.07 -5.39 13.88
N ARG A 12 0.25 -4.16 14.28
CA ARG A 12 -0.08 -2.92 13.59
C ARG A 12 1.19 -2.16 13.26
N LEU A 13 1.30 -1.70 12.01
CA LEU A 13 2.45 -0.95 11.52
C LEU A 13 2.01 0.47 11.19
N GLY A 14 2.59 1.44 11.91
CA GLY A 14 2.37 2.86 11.68
C GLY A 14 3.43 3.46 10.75
N ALA A 15 3.44 4.79 10.69
CA ALA A 15 4.46 5.53 9.98
C ALA A 15 5.87 5.20 10.52
N PRO A 16 6.89 5.10 9.64
CA PRO A 16 8.29 5.08 10.03
C PRO A 16 8.67 6.29 10.87
N ILE A 17 9.79 6.16 11.60
CA ILE A 17 10.28 7.23 12.48
C ILE A 17 10.68 8.50 11.71
N ASP A 18 11.07 8.35 10.45
CA ASP A 18 11.53 9.40 9.54
C ASP A 18 10.43 9.88 8.56
N TRP A 19 9.17 9.47 8.77
CA TRP A 19 8.06 9.85 7.91
C TRP A 19 7.66 11.33 8.11
N ASP A 20 7.64 12.10 7.02
CA ASP A 20 7.21 13.50 7.04
C ASP A 20 5.80 13.60 6.46
N HIS A 21 4.79 13.84 7.31
CA HIS A 21 3.40 13.92 6.86
C HIS A 21 3.09 15.10 5.95
N GLU A 22 3.91 16.15 5.96
CA GLU A 22 3.73 17.30 5.06
C GLU A 22 4.28 17.00 3.66
N LYS A 23 5.36 16.20 3.57
CA LYS A 23 6.00 15.86 2.29
C LYS A 23 5.50 14.55 1.68
N ASP A 24 5.35 13.53 2.51
CA ASP A 24 5.08 12.14 2.10
C ASP A 24 3.58 11.80 2.21
N GLY A 25 2.80 12.67 2.84
CA GLY A 25 1.37 12.53 3.04
C GLY A 25 0.99 11.72 4.30
N ILE A 26 -0.30 11.44 4.44
CA ILE A 26 -0.83 10.75 5.63
C ILE A 26 -0.52 9.25 5.54
N CYS A 27 0.39 8.78 6.39
CA CYS A 27 0.63 7.35 6.58
C CYS A 27 -0.35 6.80 7.62
N HIS A 28 -1.28 5.96 7.15
CA HIS A 28 -2.25 5.29 8.01
C HIS A 28 -1.64 4.03 8.64
N THR A 29 -2.21 3.61 9.77
CA THR A 29 -1.85 2.33 10.39
C THR A 29 -2.33 1.16 9.53
N LEU A 30 -1.45 0.19 9.30
CA LEU A 30 -1.74 -1.04 8.59
C LEU A 30 -1.78 -2.23 9.56
N GLU A 31 -2.86 -2.99 9.50
CA GLU A 31 -2.98 -4.24 10.26
C GLU A 31 -2.41 -5.42 9.47
N ILE A 32 -1.68 -6.29 10.17
CA ILE A 32 -0.93 -7.40 9.58
C ILE A 32 -1.29 -8.71 10.27
N TRP A 33 -1.52 -9.77 9.48
CA TRP A 33 -1.34 -11.15 9.94
C TRP A 33 0.06 -11.63 9.58
N ASP A 34 0.81 -12.08 10.58
CA ASP A 34 2.04 -12.82 10.38
C ASP A 34 1.68 -14.31 10.34
N GLN A 35 1.69 -14.90 9.14
CA GLN A 35 1.29 -16.30 8.92
C GLN A 35 2.21 -16.95 7.90
N ASP A 36 2.74 -18.13 8.21
CA ASP A 36 3.58 -18.94 7.31
C ASP A 36 4.82 -18.18 6.77
N GLY A 37 5.37 -17.27 7.58
CA GLY A 37 6.51 -16.42 7.19
C GLY A 37 6.12 -15.21 6.32
N PHE A 38 4.84 -15.01 6.03
CA PHE A 38 4.34 -13.88 5.26
C PHE A 38 3.69 -12.80 6.14
N MET A 39 3.82 -11.56 5.70
CA MET A 39 3.07 -10.41 6.22
C MET A 39 1.87 -10.14 5.32
N ILE A 40 0.67 -10.45 5.81
CA ILE A 40 -0.57 -10.35 5.04
C ILE A 40 -1.35 -9.12 5.47
N SER A 41 -1.72 -8.28 4.50
CA SER A 41 -2.60 -7.11 4.70
C SER A 41 -3.82 -7.21 3.80
N GLY A 42 -4.96 -6.69 4.29
CA GLY A 42 -6.21 -6.68 3.54
C GLY A 42 -6.43 -5.36 2.81
N TRP A 43 -6.90 -5.42 1.56
CA TRP A 43 -7.19 -4.24 0.74
C TRP A 43 -8.50 -4.38 -0.01
N ARG A 44 -9.24 -3.28 -0.13
CA ARG A 44 -10.43 -3.16 -0.98
C ARG A 44 -10.18 -2.13 -2.08
N PRO A 45 -10.22 -2.53 -3.36
CA PRO A 45 -10.26 -1.60 -4.49
C PRO A 45 -11.48 -0.69 -4.45
N SER A 46 -11.28 0.58 -4.84
CA SER A 46 -12.38 1.47 -5.19
C SER A 46 -13.00 1.08 -6.54
N ALA A 47 -14.18 1.63 -6.87
CA ALA A 47 -14.83 1.36 -8.16
C ALA A 47 -13.92 1.68 -9.37
N LYS A 48 -13.23 2.82 -9.36
CA LYS A 48 -12.28 3.21 -10.41
C LYS A 48 -11.09 2.25 -10.53
N GLU A 49 -10.65 1.66 -9.40
CA GLU A 49 -9.58 0.67 -9.40
C GLU A 49 -10.06 -0.69 -9.90
N LEU A 50 -11.30 -1.08 -9.57
CA LEU A 50 -11.93 -2.27 -10.14
C LEU A 50 -12.08 -2.17 -11.65
N GLU A 51 -12.45 -1.00 -12.19
CA GLU A 51 -12.49 -0.77 -13.64
C GLU A 51 -11.13 -1.07 -14.29
N LYS A 52 -10.04 -0.57 -13.70
CA LYS A 52 -8.68 -0.85 -14.18
C LYS A 52 -8.30 -2.34 -14.06
N LEU A 53 -8.64 -3.00 -12.95
CA LEU A 53 -8.42 -4.44 -12.78
C LEU A 53 -9.20 -5.25 -13.83
N ASN A 54 -10.46 -4.90 -14.05
CA ASN A 54 -11.33 -5.54 -15.05
C ASN A 54 -10.85 -5.29 -16.49
N ALA A 55 -10.16 -4.18 -16.73
CA ALA A 55 -9.48 -3.90 -17.98
C ALA A 55 -8.13 -4.63 -18.13
N GLY A 56 -7.75 -5.50 -17.19
CA GLY A 56 -6.51 -6.27 -17.23
C GLY A 56 -5.26 -5.50 -16.83
N GLN A 57 -5.39 -4.35 -16.16
CA GLN A 57 -4.23 -3.59 -15.71
C GLN A 57 -3.53 -4.26 -14.52
N PRO A 58 -2.19 -4.19 -14.45
CA PRO A 58 -1.43 -4.77 -13.34
C PRO A 58 -1.61 -4.00 -12.03
N LEU A 59 -1.32 -4.67 -10.92
CA LEU A 59 -1.26 -4.10 -9.58
C LEU A 59 0.20 -3.90 -9.17
N PHE A 60 0.52 -2.73 -8.63
CA PHE A 60 1.87 -2.39 -8.18
C PHE A 60 1.89 -2.21 -6.65
N LEU A 61 2.78 -2.95 -5.99
CA LEU A 61 3.07 -2.81 -4.57
C LEU A 61 4.41 -2.09 -4.41
N HIS A 62 4.38 -0.89 -3.85
CA HIS A 62 5.59 -0.14 -3.51
C HIS A 62 5.89 -0.34 -2.03
N ILE A 63 7.16 -0.57 -1.70
CA ILE A 63 7.65 -0.64 -0.32
C ILE A 63 8.76 0.40 -0.16
N GLN A 64 8.61 1.33 0.79
CA GLN A 64 9.67 2.29 1.13
C GLN A 64 10.46 1.75 2.34
N GLY A 65 11.78 1.60 2.18
CA GLY A 65 12.70 1.17 3.24
C GLY A 65 13.41 -0.17 2.96
N SER A 66 14.42 -0.48 3.79
CA SER A 66 15.24 -1.71 3.71
C SER A 66 14.74 -2.85 4.60
N VAL A 67 13.82 -2.55 5.52
CA VAL A 67 13.08 -3.48 6.37
C VAL A 67 11.60 -3.10 6.24
N HIS A 68 10.71 -4.05 5.95
CA HIS A 68 9.27 -3.76 5.81
C HIS A 68 8.75 -2.97 7.03
N PRO A 69 8.12 -1.77 6.93
CA PRO A 69 7.28 -1.24 5.82
C PRO A 69 7.32 0.29 5.54
N VAL A 70 6.89 0.71 4.35
CA VAL A 70 5.70 1.56 4.09
C VAL A 70 5.16 1.05 2.79
N VAL A 71 3.86 0.76 2.69
CA VAL A 71 3.30 0.14 1.48
C VAL A 71 2.33 1.05 0.75
N ALA A 72 2.50 1.17 -0.56
CA ALA A 72 1.51 1.79 -1.45
C ALA A 72 1.02 0.77 -2.47
N LEU A 73 -0.30 0.62 -2.54
CA LEU A 73 -0.97 -0.32 -3.42
C LEU A 73 -1.82 0.43 -4.43
N SER A 74 -1.52 0.27 -5.71
CA SER A 74 -2.24 0.90 -6.81
C SER A 74 -2.63 -0.12 -7.88
N VAL A 75 -3.67 0.23 -8.66
CA VAL A 75 -4.01 -0.47 -9.89
C VAL A 75 -3.64 0.41 -11.08
N GLY A 76 -2.92 -0.17 -12.04
CA GLY A 76 -2.48 0.49 -13.26
C GLY A 76 -1.30 1.42 -13.06
N TYR A 77 -1.01 2.22 -14.09
CA TYR A 77 0.11 3.15 -14.10
C TYR A 77 -0.24 4.48 -13.43
N ASN A 78 0.75 5.08 -12.75
CA ASN A 78 0.83 6.52 -12.53
C ASN A 78 1.69 7.07 -13.69
N THR A 79 1.12 7.83 -14.61
CA THR A 79 1.87 8.36 -15.77
C THR A 79 2.75 9.57 -15.44
N ASP A 80 2.83 9.97 -14.17
CA ASP A 80 3.60 11.15 -13.75
C ASP A 80 5.03 10.79 -13.30
N SER A 81 5.81 10.26 -14.24
CA SER A 81 7.27 10.41 -14.18
C SER A 81 7.82 10.63 -15.60
N GLU A 82 7.41 11.72 -16.23
CA GLU A 82 8.30 12.40 -17.16
C GLU A 82 9.49 12.96 -16.35
N ALA A 83 10.54 12.15 -16.23
CA ALA A 83 11.85 12.67 -15.85
C ALA A 83 12.28 13.70 -16.93
N PRO A 84 12.78 14.89 -16.55
CA PRO A 84 13.29 15.83 -17.53
C PRO A 84 14.52 15.22 -18.22
N ARG A 85 14.51 15.25 -19.56
CA ARG A 85 15.68 14.95 -20.40
C ARG A 85 16.74 16.02 -20.28
#